data_AF-A0A944BUU3-F1
#
_entry.id   AF-A0A944BUU3-F1
#
_cell.length_a   1.000
_cell.length_b   1.000
_cell.length_c   1.000
_cell.angle_alpha   90.00
_cell.angle_beta   90.00
_cell.angle_gamma   90.00
#
_symmetry.space_group_name_H-M   'P 1'
#
loop_
_entity.id
_entity.type
_entity.pdbx_description
1 polymer ?
#
loop_
_entity_poly.entity_id
_entity_poly.type
_entity_poly.pdbx_seq_one_letter_code
_entity_poly.pdbx_strand_id
1 'polypeptide(L)'
;MKGSLIIVGFFILGIVVGHADLAPALLRDSNVSFVALCGLLFCVGLGIGMNPDTKRDLRSINPRYALLPLVTILGSWLGAVVAWLMLHRGFADTMAINSGFAYYSLSSIFITEFRGVELGTIALLANIIR
;
A
#
# COMPACT_ATOMS: atom_id res chain seq x y z
N MET A 1 -11.25 -6.52 16.76
CA MET A 1 -11.36 -7.62 15.75
C MET A 1 -12.54 -7.47 14.79
N LYS A 2 -13.74 -7.05 15.22
CA LYS A 2 -14.90 -6.86 14.32
C LYS A 2 -14.61 -5.99 13.07
N GLY A 3 -13.89 -4.87 13.22
CA GLY A 3 -13.54 -4.00 12.10
C GLY A 3 -12.63 -4.64 11.05
N SER A 4 -11.66 -5.45 11.46
CA SER A 4 -10.80 -6.19 10.53
C SER A 4 -11.58 -7.25 9.74
N LEU A 5 -12.54 -7.93 10.39
CA LEU A 5 -13.42 -8.89 9.72
C LEU A 5 -14.26 -8.25 8.61
N ILE A 6 -14.73 -7.02 8.83
CA ILE A 6 -15.50 -6.26 7.84
C ILE A 6 -14.63 -5.98 6.61
N ILE A 7 -13.40 -5.53 6.79
CA ILE A 7 -12.47 -5.24 5.69
C ILE A 7 -12.19 -6.50 4.87
N VAL A 8 -11.89 -7.62 5.53
CA VAL A 8 -11.66 -8.91 4.85
C VAL A 8 -12.92 -9.37 4.12
N GLY A 9 -14.11 -9.18 4.71
CA GLY A 9 -15.38 -9.48 4.06
C GLY A 9 -15.59 -8.69 2.77
N PHE A 10 -15.35 -7.38 2.79
CA PHE A 10 -15.41 -6.54 1.59
C PHE A 10 -14.35 -6.93 0.54
N PHE A 11 -13.15 -7.32 0.97
CA PHE A 11 -12.10 -7.79 0.07
C PHE A 11 -12.53 -9.08 -0.66
N ILE A 12 -13.03 -10.08 0.07
CA ILE A 12 -13.54 -11.33 -0.51
C ILE A 12 -14.72 -11.05 -1.45
N LEU A 13 -15.66 -10.18 -1.04
CA LEU A 13 -16.78 -9.78 -1.89
C LEU A 13 -16.29 -9.14 -3.19
N GLY A 14 -15.28 -8.27 -3.13
CA GLY A 14 -14.66 -7.66 -4.30
C GLY A 14 -14.06 -8.69 -5.27
N ILE A 15 -13.38 -9.72 -4.76
CA ILE A 15 -12.85 -10.83 -5.58
C ILE A 15 -14.00 -11.58 -6.27
N VAL A 16 -15.06 -11.93 -5.53
CA VAL A 16 -16.20 -12.68 -6.08
C VAL A 16 -16.92 -11.87 -7.16
N VAL A 17 -17.18 -10.58 -6.91
CA VAL A 17 -17.82 -9.69 -7.90
C VAL A 17 -16.94 -9.49 -9.14
N GLY A 18 -15.63 -9.33 -8.94
CA GLY A 18 -14.66 -9.21 -10.04
C GLY A 18 -14.60 -10.48 -10.90
N HIS A 19 -14.55 -11.65 -10.27
CA HIS A 19 -14.54 -12.94 -10.98
C HIS A 19 -15.87 -13.25 -11.69
N ALA A 20 -16.99 -12.80 -11.13
CA ALA A 20 -18.30 -13.01 -11.75
C ALA A 20 -18.57 -12.03 -12.91
N ASP A 21 -17.62 -11.14 -13.25
CA ASP A 21 -17.76 -10.07 -14.24
C ASP A 21 -18.93 -9.10 -13.99
N LEU A 22 -19.57 -9.17 -12.81
CA LEU A 22 -20.71 -8.36 -12.39
C LEU A 22 -20.36 -6.88 -12.12
N ALA A 23 -19.08 -6.54 -12.15
CA ALA A 23 -18.61 -5.19 -11.91
C ALA A 23 -19.01 -4.26 -13.08
N PRO A 24 -19.72 -3.14 -12.83
CA PRO A 24 -20.04 -2.16 -13.86
C PRO A 24 -18.78 -1.65 -14.55
N ALA A 25 -18.87 -1.37 -15.85
CA ALA A 25 -17.73 -0.97 -16.70
C ALA A 25 -16.97 0.25 -16.14
N LEU A 26 -17.65 1.13 -15.42
CA LEU A 26 -17.05 2.28 -14.75
C LEU A 26 -16.02 1.90 -13.67
N LEU A 27 -16.22 0.78 -12.97
CA LEU A 27 -15.32 0.31 -11.90
C LEU A 27 -14.12 -0.48 -12.43
N ARG A 28 -14.10 -0.83 -13.72
CA ARG A 28 -12.96 -1.53 -14.33
C ARG A 28 -11.82 -0.57 -14.69
N ASP A 29 -12.07 0.73 -14.71
CA ASP A 29 -11.05 1.73 -15.01
C ASP A 29 -10.19 2.02 -13.76
N SER A 30 -8.86 1.92 -13.91
CA SER A 30 -7.87 2.28 -12.89
C SER A 30 -8.05 3.71 -12.39
N ASN A 31 -8.60 4.61 -13.22
CA ASN A 31 -8.86 6.01 -12.89
C ASN A 31 -9.76 6.15 -11.64
N VAL A 32 -10.76 5.28 -11.48
CA VAL A 32 -11.64 5.32 -10.30
C VAL A 32 -10.88 5.00 -9.01
N SER A 33 -9.98 4.00 -9.05
CA SER A 33 -9.15 3.64 -7.91
C SER A 33 -8.18 4.77 -7.54
N PHE A 34 -7.59 5.42 -8.55
CA PHE A 34 -6.70 6.57 -8.35
C PHE A 34 -7.42 7.78 -7.75
N VAL A 35 -8.62 8.10 -8.24
CA VAL A 35 -9.45 9.20 -7.69
C VAL A 35 -9.88 8.88 -6.25
N ALA A 36 -10.26 7.64 -5.96
CA ALA A 36 -10.59 7.20 -4.61
C ALA A 36 -9.38 7.33 -3.67
N LEU A 37 -8.18 6.93 -4.11
CA LEU A 37 -6.94 7.12 -3.37
C LEU A 37 -6.68 8.60 -3.08
N CYS A 38 -6.83 9.48 -4.08
CA CYS A 38 -6.70 10.91 -3.90
C CYS A 38 -7.66 11.45 -2.83
N GLY A 39 -8.93 11.02 -2.87
CA GLY A 39 -9.93 11.37 -1.87
C GLY A 39 -9.54 10.91 -0.46
N LEU A 40 -9.06 9.67 -0.33
CA LEU A 40 -8.58 9.14 0.95
C LEU A 40 -7.37 9.91 1.49
N LEU A 41 -6.38 10.22 0.63
CA LEU A 41 -5.21 11.02 0.99
C LEU A 41 -5.59 12.41 1.48
N PHE A 42 -6.56 13.04 0.81
CA PHE A 42 -7.11 14.32 1.23
C PHE A 42 -7.78 14.23 2.60
N CYS A 43 -8.64 13.23 2.84
CA CYS A 43 -9.27 13.02 4.13
C CYS A 43 -8.27 12.75 5.26
N VAL A 44 -7.23 11.94 5.01
CA VAL A 44 -6.15 11.70 5.97
C VAL A 44 -5.39 12.99 6.26
N GLY A 45 -5.07 13.78 5.23
CA GLY A 45 -4.42 15.08 5.35
C GLY A 45 -5.24 16.07 6.20
N LEU A 46 -6.56 16.13 5.98
CA LEU A 46 -7.46 16.92 6.82
C LEU A 46 -7.47 16.43 8.27
N GLY A 47 -7.57 15.12 8.49
CA GLY A 47 -7.55 14.55 9.84
C GLY A 47 -6.29 14.92 10.63
N ILE A 48 -5.11 14.82 9.99
CA ILE A 48 -3.83 15.24 10.59
C ILE A 48 -3.78 16.76 10.78
N GLY A 49 -4.26 17.53 9.80
CA GLY A 49 -4.27 18.99 9.83
C GLY A 49 -5.14 19.57 10.94
N MET A 50 -6.27 18.92 11.23
CA MET A 50 -7.22 19.32 12.27
C MET A 50 -6.84 18.81 13.66
N ASN A 51 -5.93 17.85 13.78
CA ASN A 51 -5.53 17.28 15.06
C ASN A 51 -4.28 17.98 15.65
N PRO A 52 -4.40 18.83 16.68
CA PRO A 52 -3.26 19.50 17.29
C PRO A 52 -2.32 18.52 18.02
N ASP A 53 -2.83 17.40 18.52
CA ASP A 53 -2.02 16.39 19.23
C ASP A 53 -1.06 15.69 18.27
N THR A 54 -1.49 15.35 17.04
CA THR A 54 -0.62 14.77 16.02
C THR A 54 0.56 15.70 15.66
N LYS A 55 0.32 17.01 15.59
CA LYS A 55 1.39 18.01 15.34
C LYS A 55 2.36 18.10 16.51
N ARG A 56 1.85 17.99 17.75
CA ARG A 56 2.67 17.99 18.97
C ARG A 56 3.52 16.74 19.06
N ASP A 57 2.92 15.58 18.82
CA ASP A 57 3.59 14.28 18.84
C ASP A 57 4.73 14.26 17.84
N LEU A 58 4.50 14.74 16.61
CA LEU A 58 5.51 14.83 15.56
C LEU A 58 6.69 15.75 15.96
N ARG A 59 6.43 16.87 16.63
CA ARG A 59 7.48 17.78 17.15
C ARG A 59 8.24 17.20 18.33
N SER A 60 7.62 16.31 19.09
CA SER A 60 8.21 15.68 20.27
C SER A 60 9.01 14.40 19.96
N ILE A 61 9.04 13.97 18.69
CA ILE A 61 9.82 12.79 18.29
C ILE A 61 11.30 13.04 18.57
N ASN A 62 11.87 12.21 19.43
CA ASN A 62 13.30 12.23 19.68
C ASN A 62 14.03 11.81 18.38
N PRO A 63 15.03 12.58 17.91
CA PRO A 63 15.76 12.29 16.67
C PRO A 63 16.37 10.88 16.64
N ARG A 64 16.64 10.25 17.79
CA ARG A 64 17.08 8.85 17.86
C ARG A 64 16.02 7.86 17.33
N TYR A 65 14.73 8.14 17.48
CA TYR A 65 13.66 7.30 16.93
C TYR A 65 13.49 7.48 15.41
N ALA A 66 13.99 8.58 14.83
CA ALA A 66 14.02 8.76 13.38
C ALA A 66 15.01 7.80 12.67
N LEU A 67 15.93 7.17 13.41
CA LEU A 67 16.78 6.10 12.89
C LEU A 67 16.01 4.79 12.65
N LEU A 68 14.91 4.56 13.38
CA LEU A 68 14.15 3.31 13.30
C LEU A 68 13.53 3.12 11.90
N PRO A 69 12.87 4.13 11.29
CA PRO A 69 12.45 4.06 9.89
C PRO A 69 13.61 3.83 8.92
N LEU A 70 14.78 4.45 9.12
CA LEU A 70 15.92 4.29 8.23
C LEU A 70 16.47 2.86 8.25
N VAL A 71 16.67 2.29 9.43
CA VAL A 71 17.10 0.89 9.58
C VAL A 71 16.05 -0.04 8.97
N THR A 72 14.77 0.26 9.16
CA THR A 72 13.67 -0.50 8.57
C THR A 72 13.71 -0.45 7.03
N ILE A 73 13.93 0.72 6.42
CA ILE A 73 14.05 0.88 4.96
C ILE A 73 15.23 0.06 4.43
N LEU A 74 16.41 0.21 5.04
CA LEU A 74 17.62 -0.52 4.64
C LEU A 74 17.45 -2.04 4.76
N GLY A 75 16.89 -2.51 5.88
CA GLY A 75 16.59 -3.93 6.09
C GLY A 75 15.56 -4.46 5.08
N SER A 76 14.58 -3.64 4.70
CA SER A 76 13.57 -4.01 3.71
C SER A 76 14.18 -4.18 2.32
N TRP A 77 15.04 -3.24 1.89
CA TRP A 77 15.77 -3.34 0.64
C TRP A 77 16.76 -4.50 0.62
N LEU A 78 17.49 -4.74 1.71
CA LEU A 78 18.35 -5.92 1.82
C LEU A 78 17.53 -7.21 1.67
N GLY A 79 16.38 -7.30 2.35
CA GLY A 79 15.44 -8.40 2.18
C GLY A 79 14.92 -8.54 0.75
N ALA A 80 14.66 -7.43 0.06
CA ALA A 80 14.25 -7.42 -1.34
C ALA A 80 15.35 -7.93 -2.28
N VAL A 81 16.61 -7.58 -2.04
CA VAL A 81 17.77 -8.09 -2.80
C VAL A 81 17.90 -9.60 -2.60
N VAL A 82 17.79 -10.07 -1.36
CA VAL A 82 17.83 -11.52 -1.08
C VAL A 82 16.66 -12.24 -1.75
N ALA A 83 15.44 -11.69 -1.66
CA ALA A 83 14.27 -12.24 -2.33
C ALA A 83 14.45 -12.27 -3.85
N TRP A 84 14.99 -11.21 -4.44
CA TRP A 84 15.29 -11.13 -5.87
C TRP A 84 16.25 -12.25 -6.32
N LEU A 85 17.26 -12.60 -5.52
CA LEU A 85 18.16 -13.72 -5.86
C LEU A 85 17.43 -15.07 -5.92
N MET A 86 16.33 -15.23 -5.17
CA MET A 86 15.51 -16.45 -5.17
C MET A 86 14.37 -16.40 -6.20
N LEU A 87 13.94 -15.20 -6.58
CA LEU A 87 12.83 -14.95 -7.50
C LEU A 87 13.36 -14.75 -8.92
N HIS A 88 12.82 -15.47 -9.90
CA HIS A 88 13.12 -15.26 -11.32
C HIS A 88 12.40 -14.02 -11.90
N ARG A 89 12.34 -12.91 -11.14
CA ARG A 89 11.72 -11.64 -11.55
C ARG A 89 12.75 -10.53 -11.74
N GLY A 90 12.35 -9.47 -12.43
CA GLY A 90 13.18 -8.28 -12.59
C GLY A 90 13.56 -7.65 -11.24
N PHE A 91 14.80 -7.18 -11.16
CA PHE A 91 15.32 -6.48 -9.97
C PHE A 91 14.43 -5.28 -9.61
N ALA A 92 14.07 -4.47 -10.63
CA ALA A 92 13.24 -3.29 -10.44
C ALA A 92 11.84 -3.61 -9.91
N ASP A 93 11.24 -4.74 -10.33
CA ASP A 93 9.89 -5.13 -9.90
C ASP A 93 9.89 -5.57 -8.44
N THR A 94 10.90 -6.35 -8.06
CA THR A 94 11.06 -6.83 -6.67
C THR A 94 11.33 -5.66 -5.71
N MET A 95 12.18 -4.71 -6.13
CA MET A 95 12.43 -3.49 -5.36
C MET A 95 11.20 -2.58 -5.29
N ALA A 96 10.43 -2.46 -6.37
CA ALA A 96 9.21 -1.65 -6.40
C ALA A 96 8.15 -2.19 -5.42
N ILE A 97 7.90 -3.50 -5.43
CA ILE A 97 6.96 -4.18 -4.51
C ILE A 97 7.35 -3.90 -3.05
N ASN A 98 8.64 -4.00 -2.74
CA ASN A 98 9.15 -3.85 -1.37
C ASN A 98 9.19 -2.40 -0.89
N SER A 99 9.37 -1.44 -1.81
CA SER A 99 9.48 -0.01 -1.49
C SER A 99 8.14 0.67 -1.19
N GLY A 100 7.05 -0.11 -1.06
CA GLY A 100 5.77 0.38 -0.57
C GLY A 100 5.76 0.72 0.92
N PHE A 101 6.72 0.18 1.70
CA PHE A 101 6.92 0.44 3.13
C PHE A 101 5.61 0.40 3.96
N ALA A 102 4.78 -0.62 3.72
CA ALA A 102 3.46 -0.82 4.33
C ALA A 102 2.37 0.20 3.94
N TYR A 103 2.65 1.12 3.01
CA TYR A 103 1.61 1.94 2.38
C TYR A 103 0.94 1.16 1.24
N TYR A 104 0.19 0.12 1.61
CA TYR A 104 -0.45 -0.80 0.68
C TYR A 104 -1.39 -0.11 -0.32
N SER A 105 -2.23 0.85 0.10
CA SER A 105 -3.19 1.52 -0.80
C SER A 105 -2.50 2.34 -1.90
N LEU A 106 -1.53 3.18 -1.53
CA LEU A 106 -0.85 4.06 -2.49
C LEU A 106 0.13 3.28 -3.38
N SER A 107 0.94 2.41 -2.76
CA SER A 107 1.95 1.66 -3.49
C SER A 107 1.34 0.69 -4.51
N SER A 108 0.28 -0.04 -4.13
CA SER A 108 -0.37 -0.99 -5.05
C SER A 108 -1.03 -0.32 -6.25
N ILE A 109 -1.66 0.85 -6.07
CA ILE A 109 -2.30 1.59 -7.16
C ILE A 109 -1.24 2.11 -8.14
N PHE A 110 -0.16 2.73 -7.67
CA PHE A 110 0.91 3.18 -8.57
C PHE A 110 1.61 2.02 -9.28
N ILE A 111 1.89 0.93 -8.59
CA ILE A 111 2.50 -0.25 -9.23
C ILE A 111 1.54 -0.86 -10.25
N THR A 112 0.22 -0.85 -9.99
CA THR A 112 -0.79 -1.27 -10.97
C THR A 112 -0.73 -0.41 -12.24
N GLU A 113 -0.64 0.91 -12.10
CA GLU A 113 -0.59 1.84 -13.22
C GLU A 113 0.71 1.71 -14.04
N PHE A 114 1.86 1.61 -13.38
CA PHE A 114 3.16 1.61 -14.06
C PHE A 114 3.68 0.23 -14.48
N ARG A 115 3.27 -0.83 -13.78
CA ARG A 115 3.82 -2.19 -13.93
C ARG A 115 2.74 -3.25 -14.13
N GLY A 116 1.46 -2.86 -14.18
CA GLY A 116 0.34 -3.73 -14.45
C GLY A 116 -0.30 -4.34 -13.20
N VAL A 117 -1.51 -4.86 -13.40
CA VAL A 117 -2.40 -5.36 -12.33
C VAL A 117 -1.80 -6.50 -11.53
N GLU A 118 -1.01 -7.37 -12.18
CA GLU A 118 -0.34 -8.49 -11.51
C GLU A 118 0.63 -8.01 -10.43
N LEU A 119 1.57 -7.13 -10.80
CA LEU A 119 2.56 -6.58 -9.87
C LEU A 119 1.90 -5.69 -8.81
N GLY A 120 0.86 -4.96 -9.18
CA GLY A 120 0.07 -4.18 -8.24
C GLY A 120 -0.63 -5.04 -7.17
N THR A 121 -1.19 -6.19 -7.58
CA THR A 121 -1.83 -7.14 -6.66
C THR A 121 -0.81 -7.79 -5.73
N ILE A 122 0.36 -8.18 -6.24
CA ILE A 122 1.46 -8.70 -5.42
C ILE A 122 1.92 -7.65 -4.42
N ALA A 123 2.05 -6.39 -4.85
CA ALA A 123 2.41 -5.28 -3.97
C ALA A 123 1.38 -5.04 -2.86
N LEU A 124 0.08 -5.12 -3.18
CA LEU A 124 -0.99 -5.03 -2.18
C LEU A 124 -0.82 -6.09 -1.10
N LEU A 125 -0.71 -7.36 -1.51
CA LEU A 125 -0.60 -8.49 -0.58
C LEU A 125 0.68 -8.43 0.25
N ALA A 126 1.82 -8.16 -0.39
CA ALA A 126 3.11 -8.07 0.29
C ALA A 126 3.12 -6.96 1.37
N ASN A 127 2.53 -5.80 1.08
CA ASN A 127 2.50 -4.67 2.01
C ASN A 127 1.43 -4.80 3.11
N ILE A 128 0.39 -5.62 2.92
CA ILE A 128 -0.61 -5.93 3.97
C ILE A 128 -0.08 -6.98 4.97
N ILE A 129 0.71 -7.95 4.50
CA ILE A 129 1.19 -9.08 5.33
C ILE A 129 2.36 -8.69 6.23
N ARG A 130 3.17 -7.71 5.80
CA ARG A 130 4.37 -7.23 6.49
C ARG A 130 4.06 -6.59 7.85
#